data_AF-A0A2V5XMK9-F1
#
_entry.id   AF-A0A2V5XMK9-F1
#
_cell.length_a   1.000
_cell.length_b   1.000
_cell.length_c   1.000
_cell.angle_alpha   90.00
_cell.angle_beta   90.00
_cell.angle_gamma   90.00
#
_symmetry.space_group_name_H-M   'P 1'
#
loop_
_entity.id
_entity.type
_entity.pdbx_description
1 polymer ?
#
loop_
_entity_poly.entity_id
_entity_poly.type
_entity_poly.pdbx_seq_one_letter_code
_entity_poly.pdbx_strand_id
1 'polypeptide(L)'
;MMRNRMGTTRRGPASPPQPIASRSVMVPKPTPKRFYGHGIPGVDLEKLSGKLIVIEGADGSGRSTQIARLVQWLEGCGHATVQVGLKRSTLVSEELERAKQGNILSHITMSLFYATDFADQLENIILPALKAGFMVLADRYIYTLMVRDLVRGMDEAWLKNVYGIALVPDAVFYLNVAPEQLVQRN
;
A
#
# COMPACT_ATOMS: atom_id res chain seq x y z
N MET A 1 54.34 -36.10 -3.61
CA MET A 1 53.89 -34.84 -4.25
C MET A 1 52.57 -35.16 -4.95
N MET A 2 51.41 -34.56 -4.72
CA MET A 2 51.03 -33.19 -4.39
C MET A 2 49.76 -33.19 -3.50
N ARG A 3 49.66 -32.25 -2.56
CA ARG A 3 48.44 -31.98 -1.77
C ARG A 3 47.59 -30.96 -2.54
N ASN A 4 46.31 -31.27 -2.78
CA ASN A 4 45.35 -30.34 -3.35
C ASN A 4 44.57 -29.67 -2.20
N ARG A 5 44.79 -28.37 -1.96
CA ARG A 5 44.03 -27.58 -0.97
C ARG A 5 42.84 -26.93 -1.67
N MET A 6 41.62 -27.31 -1.30
CA MET A 6 40.42 -26.54 -1.61
C MET A 6 40.44 -25.23 -0.81
N GLY A 7 40.44 -24.10 -1.51
CA GLY A 7 40.25 -22.77 -0.92
C GLY A 7 38.76 -22.50 -0.71
N THR A 8 38.34 -22.41 0.54
CA THR A 8 37.02 -21.92 0.93
C THR A 8 37.04 -20.39 1.00
N THR A 9 36.51 -19.71 -0.01
CA THR A 9 36.31 -18.26 0.03
C THR A 9 35.11 -17.94 0.93
N ARG A 10 35.37 -17.59 2.19
CA ARG A 10 34.37 -16.95 3.07
C ARG A 10 34.03 -15.57 2.50
N ARG A 11 32.79 -15.37 2.04
CA ARG A 11 32.26 -14.02 1.77
C ARG A 11 32.13 -13.30 3.12
N GLY A 12 32.84 -12.19 3.28
CA GLY A 12 32.68 -11.29 4.43
C GLY A 12 31.28 -10.67 4.47
N PRO A 13 30.88 -10.08 5.62
CA PRO A 13 29.60 -9.40 5.75
C PRO A 13 29.48 -8.27 4.72
N ALA A 14 28.33 -8.19 4.07
CA ALA A 14 28.03 -7.13 3.12
C ALA A 14 28.19 -5.76 3.79
N SER A 15 28.93 -4.85 3.16
CA SER A 15 29.11 -3.49 3.66
C SER A 15 27.75 -2.78 3.74
N PRO A 16 27.54 -1.91 4.75
CA PRO A 16 26.31 -1.14 4.84
C PRO A 16 26.11 -0.30 3.58
N PRO A 17 24.85 -0.11 3.13
CA PRO A 17 24.56 0.66 1.94
C PRO A 17 25.13 2.08 2.07
N GLN A 18 25.93 2.48 1.09
CA GLN A 18 26.47 3.84 1.03
C GLN A 18 25.31 4.84 0.92
N PRO A 19 25.36 5.99 1.64
CA PRO A 19 24.33 7.00 1.55
C PRO A 19 24.23 7.48 0.10
N ILE A 20 23.02 7.40 -0.46
CA ILE A 20 22.73 7.89 -1.80
C ILE A 20 23.08 9.38 -1.80
N ALA A 21 24.03 9.77 -2.66
CA ALA A 21 24.46 11.16 -2.83
C ALA A 21 23.24 12.09 -2.90
N SER A 22 23.35 13.25 -2.23
CA SER A 22 22.31 14.23 -1.96
C SER A 22 21.53 14.68 -3.21
N ARG A 23 20.62 13.84 -3.69
CA ARG A 23 19.42 14.30 -4.39
C ARG A 23 18.61 15.04 -3.35
N SER A 24 18.10 16.23 -3.66
CA SER A 24 17.25 16.99 -2.76
C SER A 24 16.07 16.10 -2.34
N VAL A 25 16.17 15.51 -1.15
CA VAL A 25 15.06 14.77 -0.57
C VAL A 25 14.05 15.84 -0.22
N MET A 26 13.01 15.97 -1.04
CA MET A 26 11.86 16.80 -0.69
C MET A 26 11.23 16.16 0.55
N VAL A 27 11.45 16.77 1.71
CA VAL A 27 10.78 16.38 2.95
C VAL A 27 9.39 16.99 2.90
N PRO A 28 8.31 16.18 2.80
CA PRO A 28 6.96 16.71 2.79
C PRO A 28 6.72 17.51 4.07
N LYS A 29 6.11 18.69 3.95
CA LYS A 29 5.65 19.43 5.14
C LYS A 29 4.57 18.60 5.84
N PRO A 30 4.61 18.45 7.17
CA PRO A 30 3.53 17.82 7.91
C PRO A 30 2.22 18.55 7.63
N THR A 31 1.26 17.86 7.01
CA THR A 31 -0.12 18.34 6.89
C THR A 31 -0.96 17.75 8.02
N PRO A 32 -1.91 18.53 8.58
CA PRO A 32 -2.91 17.98 9.49
C PRO A 32 -3.62 16.78 8.86
N LYS A 33 -3.83 15.74 9.67
CA LYS A 33 -4.61 14.58 9.25
C LYS A 33 -6.02 15.02 8.92
N ARG A 34 -6.59 14.46 7.85
CA ARG A 34 -7.98 14.71 7.44
C ARG A 34 -8.49 13.53 6.63
N PHE A 35 -9.80 13.39 6.56
CA PHE A 35 -10.46 12.48 5.63
C PHE A 35 -10.74 13.17 4.29
N TYR A 36 -11.01 12.40 3.24
CA TYR A 36 -11.46 12.95 1.96
C TYR A 36 -12.87 13.55 2.02
N GLY A 37 -13.72 13.02 2.90
CA GLY A 37 -15.07 13.49 3.18
C GLY A 37 -15.37 13.50 4.68
N HIS A 38 -16.51 12.93 5.09
CA HIS A 38 -16.97 12.96 6.49
C HIS A 38 -16.14 12.10 7.44
N GLY A 39 -15.34 11.14 6.94
CA GLY A 39 -14.54 10.26 7.78
C GLY A 39 -15.34 9.22 8.56
N ILE A 40 -14.66 8.50 9.44
CA ILE A 40 -15.28 7.57 10.40
C ILE A 40 -15.69 8.36 11.66
N PRO A 41 -16.94 8.25 12.13
CA PRO A 41 -17.39 8.91 13.35
C PRO A 41 -16.54 8.55 14.57
N GLY A 42 -16.24 9.54 15.42
CA GLY A 42 -15.53 9.34 16.68
C GLY A 42 -14.00 9.18 16.56
N VAL A 43 -13.43 9.29 15.37
CA VAL A 43 -11.97 9.30 15.19
C VAL A 43 -11.38 10.65 15.55
N ASP A 44 -10.53 10.67 16.57
CA ASP A 44 -9.73 11.84 16.96
C ASP A 44 -8.43 11.86 16.14
N LEU A 45 -8.38 12.75 15.14
CA LEU A 45 -7.29 12.86 14.17
C LEU A 45 -5.97 13.31 14.81
N GLU A 46 -6.01 14.06 15.90
CA GLU A 46 -4.80 14.53 16.60
C GLU A 46 -4.06 13.40 17.32
N LYS A 47 -4.77 12.28 17.60
CA LYS A 47 -4.17 11.08 18.20
C LYS A 47 -3.47 10.17 17.18
N LEU A 48 -3.56 10.46 15.88
CA LEU A 48 -2.95 9.66 14.83
C LEU A 48 -1.50 10.11 14.57
N SER A 49 -0.57 9.65 15.43
CA SER A 49 0.84 10.03 15.39
C SER A 49 1.65 9.30 14.29
N GLY A 50 1.18 8.15 13.83
CA GLY A 50 1.78 7.36 12.76
C GLY A 50 1.65 7.99 11.37
N LYS A 51 2.23 7.31 10.37
CA LYS A 51 2.24 7.78 8.98
C LYS A 51 1.62 6.75 8.05
N LEU A 52 0.73 7.21 7.19
CA LEU A 52 0.14 6.44 6.11
C LEU A 52 0.86 6.77 4.81
N ILE A 53 1.57 5.78 4.27
CA ILE A 53 2.28 5.87 3.00
C ILE A 53 1.63 4.89 2.03
N VAL A 54 1.21 5.39 0.88
CA VAL A 54 0.59 4.58 -0.17
C VAL A 54 1.56 4.36 -1.32
N ILE A 55 1.61 3.14 -1.83
CA ILE A 55 2.34 2.77 -3.03
C ILE A 55 1.33 2.28 -4.08
N GLU A 56 1.19 3.05 -5.16
CA GLU A 56 0.29 2.78 -6.29
C GLU A 56 1.06 2.34 -7.55
N GLY A 57 0.34 1.74 -8.51
CA GLY A 57 0.88 1.34 -9.81
C GLY A 57 0.06 0.22 -10.46
N ALA A 58 0.42 -0.16 -11.69
CA ALA A 58 -0.18 -1.31 -12.39
C ALA A 58 0.47 -2.64 -12.00
N ASP A 59 -0.23 -3.77 -12.14
CA ASP A 59 0.36 -5.08 -11.79
C ASP A 59 1.63 -5.35 -12.61
N GLY A 60 2.65 -5.93 -11.96
CA GLY A 60 4.00 -6.07 -12.54
C GLY A 60 4.91 -4.83 -12.41
N SER A 61 4.43 -3.71 -11.85
CA SER A 61 5.26 -2.48 -11.71
C SER A 61 6.35 -2.57 -10.64
N GLY A 62 6.34 -3.61 -9.80
CA GLY A 62 7.31 -3.82 -8.72
C GLY A 62 6.90 -3.21 -7.36
N ARG A 63 5.62 -2.85 -7.15
CA ARG A 63 5.10 -2.33 -5.88
C ARG A 63 5.51 -3.20 -4.68
N SER A 64 5.24 -4.50 -4.74
CA SER A 64 5.54 -5.44 -3.64
C SER A 64 7.04 -5.46 -3.30
N THR A 65 7.91 -5.39 -4.31
CA THR A 65 9.36 -5.28 -4.11
C THR A 65 9.74 -3.97 -3.42
N GLN A 66 9.17 -2.83 -3.84
CA GLN A 66 9.47 -1.54 -3.21
C GLN A 66 8.95 -1.47 -1.77
N ILE A 67 7.75 -2.01 -1.51
CA ILE A 67 7.20 -2.10 -0.16
C ILE A 67 8.09 -2.95 0.73
N ALA A 68 8.52 -4.13 0.28
CA ALA A 68 9.41 -4.99 1.06
C ALA A 68 10.74 -4.30 1.41
N ARG A 69 11.33 -3.55 0.46
CA ARG A 69 12.54 -2.76 0.70
C ARG A 69 12.29 -1.62 1.68
N LEU A 70 11.16 -0.94 1.55
CA LEU A 70 10.78 0.16 2.43
C LEU A 70 10.54 -0.32 3.87
N VAL A 71 9.88 -1.47 4.04
CA VAL A 71 9.71 -2.14 5.34
C VAL A 71 11.07 -2.40 5.98
N GLN A 72 11.96 -3.09 5.27
CA GLN A 72 13.29 -3.44 5.79
C GLN A 72 14.07 -2.19 6.20
N TRP A 73 14.00 -1.13 5.39
CA TRP A 73 14.69 0.13 5.69
C TRP A 73 14.10 0.85 6.91
N LEU A 74 12.77 0.98 7.00
CA LEU A 74 12.08 1.63 8.11
C LEU A 74 12.32 0.90 9.44
N GLU A 75 12.19 -0.43 9.43
CA GLU A 75 12.44 -1.25 10.63
C GLU A 75 13.90 -1.22 11.05
N GLY A 76 14.83 -1.23 10.09
CA GLY A 76 16.26 -1.03 10.34
C GLY A 76 16.59 0.34 10.94
N CYS A 77 15.73 1.35 10.72
CA CYS A 77 15.80 2.67 11.32
C CYS A 77 15.00 2.81 12.63
N GLY A 78 14.42 1.71 13.16
CA GLY A 78 13.68 1.70 14.42
C GLY A 78 12.20 2.08 14.33
N HIS A 79 11.63 2.14 13.13
CA HIS A 79 10.20 2.38 12.93
C HIS A 79 9.44 1.07 12.76
N ALA A 80 8.43 0.83 13.61
CA ALA A 80 7.53 -0.30 13.44
C ALA A 80 6.62 -0.10 12.21
N THR A 81 6.43 -1.15 11.41
CA THR A 81 5.65 -1.09 10.17
C THR A 81 4.42 -1.99 10.21
N VAL A 82 3.35 -1.59 9.52
CA VAL A 82 2.18 -2.41 9.23
C VAL A 82 1.89 -2.30 7.74
N GLN A 83 1.65 -3.43 7.08
CA GLN A 83 1.28 -3.45 5.66
C GLN A 83 -0.22 -3.71 5.49
N VAL A 84 -0.86 -2.94 4.61
CA VAL A 84 -2.27 -3.09 4.23
C VAL A 84 -2.44 -3.10 2.71
N GLY A 85 -3.64 -3.39 2.20
CA GLY A 85 -3.94 -3.31 0.77
C GLY A 85 -4.75 -4.50 0.25
N LEU A 86 -5.18 -4.39 -1.01
CA LEU A 86 -6.20 -5.27 -1.61
C LEU A 86 -5.86 -6.77 -1.60
N LYS A 87 -4.57 -7.14 -1.64
CA LYS A 87 -4.14 -8.55 -1.59
C LYS A 87 -4.04 -9.12 -0.18
N ARG A 88 -4.08 -8.28 0.85
CA ARG A 88 -3.87 -8.65 2.26
C ARG A 88 -5.14 -8.58 3.09
N SER A 89 -6.26 -8.23 2.47
CA SER A 89 -7.57 -8.23 3.10
C SER A 89 -7.97 -9.64 3.54
N THR A 90 -8.45 -9.75 4.77
CA THR A 90 -9.07 -10.96 5.33
C THR A 90 -10.50 -11.18 4.83
N LEU A 91 -11.24 -10.11 4.51
CA LEU A 91 -12.66 -10.20 4.12
C LEU A 91 -12.87 -10.58 2.64
N VAL A 92 -11.94 -10.20 1.78
CA VAL A 92 -12.11 -10.25 0.32
C VAL A 92 -11.43 -11.44 -0.34
N SER A 93 -10.39 -12.04 0.24
CA SER A 93 -9.51 -12.91 -0.56
C SER A 93 -10.18 -14.21 -1.04
N GLU A 94 -10.94 -14.92 -0.22
CA GLU A 94 -11.53 -16.22 -0.62
C GLU A 94 -12.91 -16.07 -1.25
N GLU A 95 -13.81 -15.33 -0.61
CA GLU A 95 -15.20 -15.17 -1.08
C GLU A 95 -15.28 -14.35 -2.37
N LEU A 96 -14.38 -13.38 -2.59
CA LEU A 96 -14.34 -12.64 -3.85
C LEU A 96 -13.84 -13.49 -5.01
N GLU A 97 -12.83 -14.34 -4.79
CA GLU A 97 -12.35 -15.23 -5.86
C GLU A 97 -13.44 -16.22 -6.27
N ARG A 98 -14.22 -16.73 -5.31
CA ARG A 98 -15.41 -17.56 -5.59
C ARG A 98 -16.50 -16.77 -6.33
N ALA A 99 -16.80 -15.55 -5.89
CA ALA A 99 -17.83 -14.71 -6.49
C ALA A 99 -17.47 -14.23 -7.92
N LYS A 100 -16.18 -13.97 -8.19
CA LYS A 100 -15.64 -13.68 -9.53
C LYS A 100 -15.75 -14.89 -10.46
N GLN A 101 -15.43 -16.09 -9.98
CA GLN A 101 -15.50 -17.32 -10.79
C GLN A 101 -16.92 -17.63 -11.25
N GLY A 102 -17.94 -17.29 -10.45
CA GLY A 102 -19.33 -17.48 -10.82
C GLY A 102 -19.95 -16.39 -11.69
N ASN A 103 -19.24 -15.28 -11.98
CA ASN A 103 -19.78 -14.09 -12.67
C ASN A 103 -21.06 -13.52 -12.03
N ILE A 104 -21.25 -13.72 -10.72
CA ILE A 104 -22.54 -13.48 -10.05
C ILE A 104 -22.75 -12.00 -9.72
N LEU A 105 -21.65 -11.25 -9.51
CA LEU A 105 -21.73 -9.90 -8.97
C LEU A 105 -21.80 -8.83 -10.07
N SER A 106 -22.82 -7.98 -9.99
CA SER A 106 -22.88 -6.74 -10.78
C SER A 106 -21.71 -5.80 -10.41
N HIS A 107 -21.40 -4.84 -11.29
CA HIS A 107 -20.32 -3.87 -11.05
C HIS A 107 -20.51 -3.07 -9.74
N ILE A 108 -21.73 -2.62 -9.47
CA ILE A 108 -22.04 -1.88 -8.23
C ILE A 108 -21.83 -2.78 -7.00
N THR A 109 -22.28 -4.04 -7.07
CA THR A 109 -22.10 -5.00 -5.96
C THR A 109 -20.62 -5.23 -5.69
N MET A 110 -19.80 -5.41 -6.73
CA MET A 110 -18.36 -5.56 -6.61
C MET A 110 -17.69 -4.31 -6.01
N SER A 111 -18.09 -3.11 -6.44
CA SER A 111 -17.59 -1.84 -5.91
C SER A 111 -17.88 -1.68 -4.41
N LEU A 112 -19.13 -1.93 -4.01
CA LEU A 112 -19.54 -1.89 -2.60
C LEU A 112 -18.82 -2.95 -1.76
N PHE A 113 -18.54 -4.13 -2.33
CA PHE A 113 -17.78 -5.17 -1.62
C PHE A 113 -16.35 -4.72 -1.31
N TYR A 114 -15.66 -4.10 -2.29
CA TYR A 114 -14.35 -3.49 -2.03
C TYR A 114 -14.42 -2.30 -1.08
N ALA A 115 -15.50 -1.52 -1.08
CA ALA A 115 -15.70 -0.44 -0.13
C ALA A 115 -15.87 -0.97 1.31
N THR A 116 -16.60 -2.06 1.49
CA THR A 116 -16.75 -2.75 2.79
C THR A 116 -15.41 -3.23 3.32
N ASP A 117 -14.60 -3.87 2.49
CA ASP A 117 -13.25 -4.30 2.86
C ASP A 117 -12.33 -3.15 3.24
N PHE A 118 -12.39 -2.07 2.46
CA PHE A 118 -11.64 -0.88 2.76
C PHE A 118 -12.03 -0.29 4.12
N ALA A 119 -13.33 -0.24 4.45
CA ALA A 119 -13.81 0.22 5.74
C ALA A 119 -13.28 -0.64 6.89
N ASP A 120 -13.33 -1.97 6.75
CA ASP A 120 -12.77 -2.90 7.74
C ASP A 120 -11.27 -2.68 7.96
N GLN A 121 -10.48 -2.63 6.90
CA GLN A 121 -9.04 -2.35 7.00
C GLN A 121 -8.78 -0.98 7.64
N LEU A 122 -9.60 0.03 7.32
CA LEU A 122 -9.45 1.37 7.88
C LEU A 122 -9.68 1.35 9.40
N GLU A 123 -10.77 0.77 9.85
CA GLU A 123 -11.19 0.75 11.26
C GLU A 123 -10.37 -0.19 12.12
N ASN A 124 -10.05 -1.38 11.60
CA ASN A 124 -9.45 -2.46 12.40
C ASN A 124 -7.93 -2.56 12.26
N ILE A 125 -7.33 -1.93 11.24
CA ILE A 125 -5.88 -2.02 11.00
C ILE A 125 -5.24 -0.64 10.90
N ILE A 126 -5.68 0.20 9.97
CA ILE A 126 -5.00 1.46 9.64
C ILE A 126 -5.10 2.45 10.80
N LEU A 127 -6.32 2.78 11.26
CA LEU A 127 -6.51 3.76 12.33
C LEU A 127 -5.86 3.33 13.66
N PRO A 128 -5.99 2.07 14.12
CA PRO A 128 -5.29 1.59 15.31
C PRO A 128 -3.77 1.66 15.17
N ALA A 129 -3.21 1.25 14.03
CA ALA A 129 -1.76 1.29 13.79
C ALA A 129 -1.23 2.74 13.79
N LEU A 130 -1.94 3.66 13.14
CA LEU A 130 -1.60 5.08 13.14
C LEU A 130 -1.67 5.69 14.54
N LYS A 131 -2.68 5.32 15.33
CA LYS A 131 -2.78 5.75 16.74
C LYS A 131 -1.62 5.24 17.59
N ALA A 132 -1.11 4.04 17.29
CA ALA A 132 0.05 3.45 17.93
C ALA A 132 1.41 3.98 17.40
N GLY A 133 1.41 4.92 16.45
CA GLY A 133 2.64 5.52 15.91
C GLY A 133 3.33 4.72 14.81
N PHE A 134 2.67 3.71 14.24
CA PHE A 134 3.28 2.86 13.21
C PHE A 134 3.39 3.56 11.85
N MET A 135 4.32 3.06 11.03
CA MET A 135 4.40 3.33 9.60
C MET A 135 3.48 2.36 8.85
N VAL A 136 2.30 2.85 8.44
CA VAL A 136 1.33 2.08 7.66
C VAL A 136 1.67 2.21 6.18
N LEU A 137 1.99 1.07 5.54
CA LEU A 137 2.36 0.98 4.14
C LEU A 137 1.25 0.27 3.35
N ALA A 138 0.55 1.00 2.48
CA ALA A 138 -0.52 0.45 1.68
C ALA A 138 -0.04 0.04 0.27
N ASP A 139 -0.20 -1.24 -0.09
CA ASP A 139 -0.11 -1.72 -1.48
C ASP A 139 -1.45 -1.50 -2.18
N ARG A 140 -1.55 -0.37 -2.89
CA ARG A 140 -2.79 0.22 -3.39
C ARG A 140 -3.74 0.69 -2.28
N TYR A 141 -4.43 1.77 -2.55
CA TYR A 141 -5.42 2.41 -1.68
C TYR A 141 -6.72 2.64 -2.47
N ILE A 142 -7.55 3.59 -2.02
CA ILE A 142 -8.83 3.92 -2.68
C ILE A 142 -8.66 4.31 -4.15
N TYR A 143 -7.49 4.83 -4.55
CA TYR A 143 -7.25 5.29 -5.93
C TYR A 143 -7.37 4.15 -6.94
N THR A 144 -6.83 2.97 -6.62
CA THR A 144 -7.00 1.78 -7.48
C THR A 144 -8.49 1.42 -7.63
N LEU A 145 -9.26 1.48 -6.54
CA LEU A 145 -10.68 1.11 -6.54
C LEU A 145 -11.49 2.10 -7.38
N MET A 146 -11.32 3.40 -7.10
CA MET A 146 -12.00 4.47 -7.83
C MET A 146 -11.68 4.42 -9.33
N VAL A 147 -10.40 4.28 -9.72
CA VAL A 147 -10.04 4.21 -11.15
C VAL A 147 -10.66 2.99 -11.82
N ARG A 148 -10.68 1.82 -11.17
CA ARG A 148 -11.31 0.61 -11.70
C ARG A 148 -12.82 0.79 -11.95
N ASP A 149 -13.49 1.54 -11.11
CA ASP A 149 -14.93 1.78 -11.23
C ASP A 149 -15.25 2.89 -12.23
N LEU A 150 -14.44 3.96 -12.26
CA LEU A 150 -14.56 5.05 -13.23
C LEU A 150 -14.43 4.56 -14.67
N VAL A 151 -13.44 3.69 -14.97
CA VAL A 151 -13.28 3.14 -16.32
C VAL A 151 -14.42 2.21 -16.75
N ARG A 152 -15.27 1.79 -15.80
CA ARG A 152 -16.51 1.02 -16.04
C ARG A 152 -17.75 1.90 -16.10
N GLY A 153 -17.59 3.22 -16.06
CA GLY A 153 -18.68 4.19 -16.21
C GLY A 153 -19.43 4.52 -14.92
N MET A 154 -18.88 4.21 -13.74
CA MET A 154 -19.48 4.64 -12.47
C MET A 154 -19.32 6.15 -12.27
N ASP A 155 -20.31 6.75 -11.61
CA ASP A 155 -20.33 8.18 -11.30
C ASP A 155 -19.22 8.57 -10.32
N GLU A 156 -18.46 9.62 -10.65
CA GLU A 156 -17.32 10.06 -9.86
C GLU A 156 -17.75 10.64 -8.49
N ALA A 157 -18.86 11.38 -8.45
CA ALA A 157 -19.35 11.97 -7.21
C ALA A 157 -19.81 10.89 -6.23
N TRP A 158 -20.48 9.84 -6.73
CA TRP A 158 -20.82 8.66 -5.96
C TRP A 158 -19.59 7.97 -5.37
N LEU A 159 -18.54 7.75 -6.17
CA LEU A 159 -17.30 7.13 -5.68
C LEU A 159 -16.59 7.98 -4.61
N LYS A 160 -16.56 9.31 -4.79
CA LYS A 160 -16.02 10.23 -3.78
C LYS A 160 -16.79 10.19 -2.47
N ASN A 161 -18.11 10.02 -2.54
CA ASN A 161 -18.94 9.85 -1.34
C ASN A 161 -18.68 8.51 -0.65
N VAL A 162 -18.63 7.41 -1.41
CA VAL A 162 -18.36 6.07 -0.86
C VAL A 162 -16.99 6.01 -0.18
N TYR A 163 -15.94 6.53 -0.83
CA TYR A 163 -14.59 6.55 -0.26
C TYR A 163 -14.28 7.80 0.57
N GLY A 164 -15.28 8.63 0.89
CA GLY A 164 -15.13 9.83 1.73
C GLY A 164 -14.67 9.52 3.16
N ILE A 165 -14.85 8.28 3.61
CA ILE A 165 -14.34 7.78 4.89
C ILE A 165 -12.81 7.62 4.91
N ALA A 166 -12.14 7.63 3.77
CA ALA A 166 -10.71 7.34 3.67
C ALA A 166 -9.85 8.49 4.23
N LEU A 167 -8.82 8.12 5.00
CA LEU A 167 -7.84 9.07 5.51
C LEU A 167 -6.93 9.52 4.37
N VAL A 168 -6.65 10.82 4.28
CA VAL A 168 -5.67 11.35 3.33
C VAL A 168 -4.28 10.84 3.72
N PRO A 169 -3.56 10.13 2.82
CA PRO A 169 -2.20 9.66 3.10
C PRO A 169 -1.21 10.80 3.33
N ASP A 170 -0.19 10.57 4.14
CA ASP A 170 0.93 11.50 4.30
C ASP A 170 1.80 11.55 3.02
N ALA A 171 1.88 10.43 2.31
CA ALA A 171 2.58 10.33 1.03
C ALA A 171 1.94 9.28 0.12
N VAL A 172 1.96 9.55 -1.18
CA VAL A 172 1.54 8.61 -2.23
C VAL A 172 2.65 8.53 -3.28
N PHE A 173 3.16 7.32 -3.50
CA PHE A 173 4.17 7.04 -4.52
C PHE A 173 3.53 6.22 -5.64
N TYR A 174 3.52 6.77 -6.85
CA TYR A 174 3.04 6.06 -8.03
C TYR A 174 4.22 5.49 -8.82
N LEU A 175 4.29 4.17 -8.94
CA LEU A 175 5.28 3.51 -9.79
C LEU A 175 4.82 3.58 -11.25
N ASN A 176 5.29 4.61 -11.94
CA ASN A 176 5.03 4.80 -13.36
C ASN A 176 5.91 3.86 -14.19
N VAL A 177 5.29 2.85 -14.80
CA VAL A 177 5.95 1.85 -15.67
C VAL A 177 5.15 1.76 -16.96
N ALA A 178 5.83 1.80 -18.10
CA ALA A 178 5.19 1.76 -19.40
C ALA A 178 4.46 0.40 -19.60
N PRO A 179 3.26 0.38 -20.21
CA PRO A 179 2.48 -0.86 -20.40
C PRO A 179 3.28 -1.99 -21.06
N GLU A 180 4.12 -1.67 -22.03
CA GLU A 180 4.94 -2.64 -22.79
C GLU A 180 5.91 -3.38 -21.87
N GLN A 181 6.41 -2.71 -20.82
CA GLN A 181 7.32 -3.28 -19.83
C GLN A 181 6.59 -4.14 -18.79
N LEU A 182 5.28 -3.94 -18.61
CA LEU A 182 4.47 -4.75 -17.69
C LEU A 182 4.13 -6.11 -18.30
N VAL A 183 3.85 -6.14 -19.61
CA VAL A 183 3.53 -7.38 -20.35
C VAL A 183 4.71 -8.37 -20.31
N GLN A 184 5.95 -7.88 -20.30
CA GLN A 184 7.16 -8.72 -20.24
C GLN A 184 7.43 -9.31 -18.84
N ARG A 185 6.64 -8.94 -17.82
CA ARG A 185 6.88 -9.27 -16.40
C ARG A 185 5.77 -10.11 -15.76
N ASN A 186 4.69 -10.38 -16.49
CA ASN A 186 3.57 -11.22 -16.05
C ASN A 186 3.68 -12.63 -16.62
#